data_AF-A0A520GRZ1-F1
#
_entry.id   AF-A0A520GRZ1-F1
#
_cell.length_a   1.000
_cell.length_b   1.000
_cell.length_c   1.000
_cell.angle_alpha   90.00
_cell.angle_beta   90.00
_cell.angle_gamma   90.00
#
_symmetry.space_group_name_H-M   'P 1'
#
loop_
_entity.id
_entity.type
_entity.pdbx_description
1 polymer ?
#
loop_
_entity_poly.entity_id
_entity_poly.type
_entity_poly.pdbx_seq_one_letter_code
_entity_poly.pdbx_strand_id
1 'polypeptide(L)'
;IMLVSDGMSTGTLNMADIYSNRILGVGSKWLGLYRDNKAVRALMDTASANSMVTDSAAASSSWGGGMRVNNGALNVGPRGEKPQPILQKFKEAGKKVGCVTTVPITHATPAGFCVNIDNRGGQDIIAELYLGLKFDVMMGGGHKYFADKRKGGNLLPKYLTQGYQVVESRDEMMRLNSAKPVLGLFADDGMPFEVDRLNDDALMKSTPSLAEMTVQAIDLMKDHKNGFVLQVEGGKVDWAAHSNDVSGLIFDQLAFDEAVGKAIDFAEKDGNTLVIITTDHGNSNPGLFNADDNNKKFDGLQQFKHSNTWLLSKLNQSFSEQKIRELIRENQGF
;
A
#
# COMPACT_ATOMS: atom_id res chain seq x y z
N ILE A 1 -0.14 9.72 11.60
CA ILE A 1 0.05 9.00 10.32
C ILE A 1 0.25 7.53 10.63
N MET A 2 -0.49 6.64 9.97
CA MET A 2 -0.37 5.19 10.14
C MET A 2 0.10 4.55 8.84
N LEU A 3 1.28 3.95 8.84
CA LEU A 3 1.86 3.27 7.69
C LEU A 3 1.76 1.75 7.88
N VAL A 4 1.21 1.06 6.88
CA VAL A 4 0.99 -0.38 6.90
C VAL A 4 1.71 -1.02 5.70
N SER A 5 2.64 -1.93 5.98
CA SER A 5 3.23 -2.81 4.96
C SER A 5 2.45 -4.12 4.95
N ASP A 6 1.50 -4.27 4.01
CA ASP A 6 0.60 -5.45 3.96
C ASP A 6 1.44 -6.72 3.73
N GLY A 7 1.19 -7.78 4.50
CA GLY A 7 1.85 -9.08 4.37
C GLY A 7 3.35 -9.10 4.72
N MET A 8 3.89 -8.02 5.29
CA MET A 8 5.31 -7.94 5.65
C MET A 8 5.64 -8.88 6.82
N SER A 9 6.22 -10.03 6.48
CA SER A 9 6.89 -10.89 7.45
C SER A 9 8.18 -10.24 7.99
N THR A 10 8.69 -10.76 9.11
CA THR A 10 10.02 -10.35 9.62
C THR A 10 11.14 -10.65 8.62
N GLY A 11 11.00 -11.71 7.82
CA GLY A 11 11.95 -12.05 6.76
C GLY A 11 12.00 -10.99 5.66
N THR A 12 10.83 -10.52 5.21
CA THR A 12 10.70 -9.43 4.23
C THR A 12 11.42 -8.16 4.70
N LEU A 13 11.15 -7.72 5.93
CA LEU A 13 11.75 -6.51 6.51
C LEU A 13 13.28 -6.60 6.54
N ASN A 14 13.82 -7.74 7.00
CA ASN A 14 15.26 -7.93 7.09
C ASN A 14 15.92 -8.02 5.72
N MET A 15 15.34 -8.76 4.77
CA MET A 15 15.90 -8.86 3.42
C MET A 15 15.92 -7.50 2.72
N ALA A 16 14.90 -6.67 2.88
CA ALA A 16 14.89 -5.32 2.32
C ALA A 16 15.99 -4.42 2.91
N ASP A 17 16.20 -4.43 4.23
CA ASP A 17 17.31 -3.70 4.85
C ASP A 17 18.69 -4.25 4.43
N ILE A 18 18.85 -5.58 4.34
CA ILE A 18 20.09 -6.20 3.85
C ILE A 18 20.36 -5.78 2.41
N TYR A 19 19.36 -5.81 1.52
CA TYR A 19 19.48 -5.35 0.15
C TYR A 19 19.89 -3.87 0.10
N SER A 20 19.18 -3.02 0.85
CA SER A 20 19.49 -1.58 0.91
C SER A 20 20.94 -1.34 1.34
N ASN A 21 21.41 -1.98 2.40
CA ASN A 21 22.77 -1.83 2.89
C ASN A 21 23.82 -2.34 1.89
N ARG A 22 23.60 -3.53 1.33
CA ARG A 22 24.59 -4.21 0.48
C ARG A 22 24.68 -3.61 -0.93
N ILE A 23 23.55 -3.22 -1.50
CA ILE A 23 23.44 -2.79 -2.90
C ILE A 23 23.38 -1.27 -3.02
N LEU A 24 22.61 -0.62 -2.15
CA LEU A 24 22.42 0.83 -2.20
C LEU A 24 23.37 1.59 -1.25
N GLY A 25 24.11 0.87 -0.39
CA GLY A 25 25.06 1.46 0.55
C GLY A 25 24.42 2.22 1.71
N VAL A 26 23.10 2.06 1.93
CA VAL A 26 22.35 2.77 2.97
C VAL A 26 21.39 1.82 3.68
N GLY A 27 21.22 1.97 4.99
CA GLY A 27 20.21 1.19 5.73
C GLY A 27 18.78 1.64 5.41
N SER A 28 17.81 0.74 5.64
CA SER A 28 16.39 1.09 5.49
C SER A 28 15.98 2.16 6.52
N LYS A 29 15.02 3.02 6.16
CA LYS A 29 14.49 4.07 7.01
C LYS A 29 13.85 3.49 8.25
N TRP A 30 13.01 2.46 8.11
CA TRP A 30 12.34 1.82 9.24
C TRP A 30 13.34 1.25 10.25
N LEU A 31 14.28 0.39 9.83
CA LEU A 31 15.27 -0.14 10.78
C LEU A 31 16.24 0.94 11.27
N GLY A 32 16.43 2.02 10.49
CA GLY A 32 17.16 3.22 10.88
C GLY A 32 16.59 3.87 12.13
N LEU A 33 15.26 3.94 12.25
CA LEU A 33 14.62 4.47 13.45
C LEU A 33 15.00 3.71 14.73
N TYR A 34 15.22 2.40 14.63
CA TYR A 34 15.66 1.61 15.78
C TYR A 34 17.15 1.81 16.07
N ARG A 35 17.99 1.86 15.02
CA ARG A 35 19.44 2.11 15.15
C ARG A 35 19.71 3.48 15.78
N ASP A 36 18.90 4.48 15.42
CA ASP A 36 19.03 5.86 15.90
C ASP A 36 18.26 6.12 17.21
N ASN A 37 17.62 5.10 17.78
CA ASN A 37 16.79 5.19 18.99
C ASN A 37 15.67 6.26 18.89
N LYS A 38 15.05 6.37 17.71
CA LYS A 38 13.97 7.32 17.39
C LYS A 38 12.57 6.71 17.46
N ALA A 39 12.46 5.39 17.64
CA ALA A 39 11.18 4.70 17.70
C ALA A 39 11.13 3.66 18.82
N VAL A 40 9.93 3.50 19.40
CA VAL A 40 9.62 2.39 20.31
C VAL A 40 9.08 1.22 19.48
N ARG A 41 9.65 0.04 19.68
CA ARG A 41 9.19 -1.20 19.06
C ARG A 41 8.31 -1.99 20.03
N ALA A 42 7.21 -2.54 19.53
CA ALA A 42 6.32 -3.43 20.26
C ALA A 42 6.05 -4.71 19.45
N LEU A 43 5.46 -5.71 20.11
CA LEU A 43 4.88 -6.89 19.47
C LEU A 43 3.36 -6.74 19.41
N MET A 44 2.76 -7.26 18.35
CA MET A 44 1.32 -7.20 18.12
C MET A 44 0.80 -8.58 17.72
N ASP A 45 -0.26 -9.03 18.38
CA ASP A 45 -1.03 -10.20 17.96
C ASP A 45 -1.98 -9.80 16.84
N THR A 46 -1.90 -10.51 15.71
CA THR A 46 -2.66 -10.24 14.49
C THR A 46 -3.85 -11.17 14.30
N ALA A 47 -4.15 -12.10 15.21
CA ALA A 47 -5.28 -13.01 15.04
C ALA A 47 -6.62 -12.27 14.84
N SER A 48 -7.49 -12.80 13.99
CA SER A 48 -8.84 -12.29 13.78
C SER A 48 -9.84 -12.90 14.77
N ALA A 49 -11.11 -12.51 14.69
CA ALA A 49 -12.13 -13.04 15.60
C ALA A 49 -12.45 -14.53 15.38
N ASN A 50 -12.19 -15.05 14.16
CA ASN A 50 -12.51 -16.42 13.77
C ASN A 50 -11.30 -17.26 13.33
N SER A 51 -10.08 -16.72 13.40
CA SER A 51 -8.89 -17.43 12.93
C SER A 51 -7.62 -16.96 13.65
N MET A 52 -6.69 -17.90 13.88
CA MET A 52 -5.33 -17.57 14.30
C MET A 52 -4.54 -16.82 13.23
N VAL A 53 -4.95 -16.95 11.96
CA VAL A 53 -4.37 -16.26 10.81
C VAL A 53 -5.41 -15.29 10.26
N THR A 54 -5.15 -14.00 10.39
CA THR A 54 -6.01 -12.93 9.86
C THR A 54 -5.88 -12.81 8.35
N ASP A 55 -6.85 -12.15 7.73
CA ASP A 55 -6.68 -11.49 6.44
C ASP A 55 -6.53 -9.96 6.64
N SER A 56 -6.16 -9.23 5.58
CA SER A 56 -5.98 -7.77 5.66
C SER A 56 -7.26 -7.02 6.10
N ALA A 57 -8.46 -7.55 5.80
CA ALA A 57 -9.72 -6.92 6.20
C ALA A 57 -9.94 -6.98 7.70
N ALA A 58 -9.74 -8.14 8.33
CA ALA A 58 -9.88 -8.26 9.78
C ALA A 58 -8.77 -7.54 10.55
N ALA A 59 -7.55 -7.53 10.02
CA ALA A 59 -6.43 -6.81 10.60
C ALA A 59 -6.66 -5.29 10.54
N SER A 60 -7.01 -4.75 9.37
CA SER A 60 -7.27 -3.32 9.19
C SER A 60 -8.45 -2.83 10.04
N SER A 61 -9.48 -3.65 10.19
CA SER A 61 -10.63 -3.38 11.07
C SER A 61 -10.28 -3.33 12.55
N SER A 62 -9.24 -4.05 12.98
CA SER A 62 -8.79 -4.01 14.37
C SER A 62 -8.23 -2.63 14.74
N TRP A 63 -7.61 -1.93 13.79
CA TRP A 63 -7.15 -0.55 13.99
C TRP A 63 -8.23 0.48 13.65
N GLY A 64 -8.98 0.26 12.57
CA GLY A 64 -9.98 1.20 12.09
C GLY A 64 -11.26 1.21 12.93
N GLY A 65 -11.81 0.04 13.25
CA GLY A 65 -13.00 -0.12 14.08
C GLY A 65 -12.70 -0.30 15.57
N GLY A 66 -11.45 -0.64 15.92
CA GLY A 66 -11.04 -0.90 17.30
C GLY A 66 -11.54 -2.23 17.85
N MET A 67 -11.89 -3.18 16.98
CA MET A 67 -12.35 -4.52 17.38
C MET A 67 -11.89 -5.59 16.40
N ARG A 68 -11.65 -6.80 16.91
CA ARG A 68 -11.46 -7.97 16.06
C ARG A 68 -12.76 -8.33 15.35
N VAL A 69 -12.66 -8.60 14.05
CA VAL A 69 -13.77 -9.05 13.21
C VAL A 69 -13.41 -10.37 12.52
N ASN A 70 -14.38 -11.02 11.89
CA ASN A 70 -14.12 -12.23 11.12
C ASN A 70 -13.33 -11.90 9.85
N ASN A 71 -12.48 -12.82 9.38
CA ASN A 71 -11.79 -12.66 8.09
C ASN A 71 -12.79 -12.34 6.97
N GLY A 72 -12.43 -11.41 6.10
CA GLY A 72 -13.25 -10.93 5.00
C GLY A 72 -14.24 -9.82 5.37
N ALA A 73 -14.53 -9.59 6.64
CA ALA A 73 -15.38 -8.48 7.08
C ALA A 73 -14.56 -7.19 7.30
N LEU A 74 -15.17 -6.05 7.02
CA LEU A 74 -14.59 -4.73 7.29
C LEU A 74 -15.43 -4.03 8.36
N ASN A 75 -14.89 -3.88 9.56
CA ASN A 75 -15.55 -3.28 10.73
C ASN A 75 -16.95 -3.85 11.03
N VAL A 76 -17.18 -5.14 10.76
CA VAL A 76 -18.40 -5.83 11.20
C VAL A 76 -18.02 -6.95 12.18
N GLY A 77 -18.38 -6.76 13.44
CA GLY A 77 -18.13 -7.71 14.51
C GLY A 77 -18.88 -9.03 14.32
N PRO A 78 -18.43 -10.12 14.98
CA PRO A 78 -19.03 -11.45 14.82
C PRO A 78 -20.52 -11.54 15.18
N ARG A 79 -21.06 -10.58 15.96
CA ARG A 79 -22.49 -10.49 16.31
C ARG A 79 -23.21 -9.40 15.52
N GLY A 80 -22.59 -8.87 14.46
CA GLY A 80 -23.13 -7.79 13.63
C GLY A 80 -22.85 -6.40 14.18
N GLU A 81 -21.94 -6.25 15.15
CA GLU A 81 -21.52 -4.93 15.64
C GLU A 81 -20.90 -4.09 14.51
N LYS A 82 -21.26 -2.82 14.39
CA LYS A 82 -20.70 -1.92 13.36
C LYS A 82 -20.06 -0.71 14.03
N PRO A 83 -18.88 -0.86 14.68
CA PRO A 83 -18.20 0.27 15.28
C PRO A 83 -17.88 1.29 14.21
N GLN A 84 -18.06 2.56 14.53
CA GLN A 84 -17.74 3.63 13.60
C GLN A 84 -16.22 3.64 13.32
N PRO A 85 -15.80 3.54 12.04
CA PRO A 85 -14.39 3.54 11.65
C PRO A 85 -13.67 4.84 12.01
N ILE A 86 -12.37 4.74 12.28
CA ILE A 86 -11.57 5.81 12.86
C ILE A 86 -11.49 7.07 11.99
N LEU A 87 -11.47 6.94 10.66
CA LEU A 87 -11.45 8.12 9.78
C LEU A 87 -12.79 8.85 9.76
N GLN A 88 -13.92 8.14 9.94
CA GLN A 88 -15.21 8.80 10.11
C GLN A 88 -15.22 9.62 11.40
N LYS A 89 -14.74 9.05 12.51
CA LYS A 89 -14.64 9.75 13.81
C LYS A 89 -13.78 11.01 13.72
N PHE A 90 -12.61 10.92 13.08
CA PHE A 90 -11.74 12.09 12.92
C PHE A 90 -12.29 13.14 11.96
N LYS A 91 -13.00 12.72 10.91
CA LYS A 91 -13.70 13.63 10.01
C LYS A 91 -14.80 14.40 10.73
N GLU A 92 -15.61 13.72 11.55
CA GLU A 92 -16.65 14.34 12.39
C GLU A 92 -16.06 15.29 13.44
N ALA A 93 -14.89 14.96 13.99
CA ALA A 93 -14.10 15.85 14.84
C ALA A 93 -13.48 17.03 14.07
N GLY A 94 -13.76 17.17 12.77
CA GLY A 94 -13.32 18.28 11.93
C GLY A 94 -11.86 18.19 11.49
N LYS A 95 -11.20 17.03 11.57
CA LYS A 95 -9.88 16.82 10.98
C LYS A 95 -9.98 16.51 9.49
N LYS A 96 -8.90 16.76 8.75
CA LYS A 96 -8.72 16.18 7.41
C LYS A 96 -8.40 14.70 7.54
N VAL A 97 -8.90 13.87 6.63
CA VAL A 97 -8.61 12.43 6.62
C VAL A 97 -8.32 11.90 5.24
N GLY A 98 -7.43 10.92 5.15
CA GLY A 98 -7.13 10.28 3.88
C GLY A 98 -6.46 8.91 3.97
N CYS A 99 -6.46 8.24 2.82
CA CYS A 99 -5.82 6.96 2.57
C CYS A 99 -4.97 7.04 1.30
N VAL A 100 -3.80 6.40 1.35
CA VAL A 100 -2.89 6.22 0.21
C VAL A 100 -2.51 4.74 0.15
N THR A 101 -2.52 4.14 -1.03
CA THR A 101 -2.13 2.73 -1.21
C THR A 101 -1.59 2.42 -2.61
N THR A 102 -0.78 1.37 -2.75
CA THR A 102 -0.35 0.82 -4.04
C THR A 102 -1.31 -0.22 -4.63
N VAL A 103 -2.39 -0.58 -3.91
CA VAL A 103 -3.46 -1.47 -4.42
C VAL A 103 -4.73 -0.64 -4.70
N PRO A 104 -5.90 -1.22 -5.04
CA PRO A 104 -7.12 -0.42 -5.15
C PRO A 104 -7.39 0.39 -3.89
N ILE A 105 -7.77 1.66 -4.02
CA ILE A 105 -8.11 2.51 -2.86
C ILE A 105 -9.36 2.02 -2.09
N THR A 106 -10.12 1.11 -2.69
CA THR A 106 -11.25 0.37 -2.12
C THR A 106 -10.85 -1.00 -1.53
N HIS A 107 -9.58 -1.37 -1.58
CA HIS A 107 -9.09 -2.63 -1.03
C HIS A 107 -9.20 -2.66 0.50
N ALA A 108 -9.00 -3.84 1.09
CA ALA A 108 -9.35 -4.10 2.47
C ALA A 108 -8.63 -3.23 3.51
N THR A 109 -7.36 -2.94 3.31
CA THR A 109 -6.59 -2.14 4.25
C THR A 109 -7.11 -0.70 4.33
N PRO A 110 -7.18 0.10 3.25
CA PRO A 110 -7.76 1.44 3.33
C PRO A 110 -9.25 1.40 3.72
N ALA A 111 -10.01 0.42 3.22
CA ALA A 111 -11.44 0.31 3.54
C ALA A 111 -11.68 0.01 5.03
N GLY A 112 -10.80 -0.72 5.71
CA GLY A 112 -10.90 -1.00 7.14
C GLY A 112 -10.74 0.24 8.02
N PHE A 113 -10.14 1.32 7.51
CA PHE A 113 -10.11 2.62 8.20
C PHE A 113 -11.37 3.45 7.95
N CYS A 114 -12.16 3.07 6.96
CA CYS A 114 -13.14 3.94 6.32
C CYS A 114 -14.59 3.50 6.50
N VAL A 115 -14.91 2.21 6.34
CA VAL A 115 -16.30 1.73 6.13
C VAL A 115 -16.62 0.47 6.93
N ASN A 116 -17.91 0.22 7.12
CA ASN A 116 -18.44 -1.07 7.60
C ASN A 116 -19.06 -1.83 6.43
N ILE A 117 -18.57 -3.02 6.11
CA ILE A 117 -19.16 -3.91 5.10
C ILE A 117 -18.87 -5.37 5.44
N ASP A 118 -19.86 -6.25 5.24
CA ASP A 118 -19.76 -7.67 5.61
C ASP A 118 -18.75 -8.44 4.75
N ASN A 119 -18.40 -7.92 3.57
CA ASN A 119 -17.50 -8.57 2.62
C ASN A 119 -16.58 -7.56 1.92
N ARG A 120 -15.25 -7.71 2.12
CA ARG A 120 -14.18 -6.94 1.50
C ARG A 120 -14.20 -6.93 -0.03
N GLY A 121 -14.81 -7.94 -0.65
CA GLY A 121 -14.99 -8.04 -2.10
C GLY A 121 -15.98 -7.02 -2.68
N GLY A 122 -16.78 -6.35 -1.85
CA GLY A 122 -17.75 -5.34 -2.26
C GLY A 122 -17.13 -4.00 -2.68
N GLN A 123 -16.02 -3.99 -3.40
CA GLN A 123 -15.26 -2.77 -3.72
C GLN A 123 -16.05 -1.72 -4.51
N ASP A 124 -16.96 -2.13 -5.41
CA ASP A 124 -17.87 -1.20 -6.09
C ASP A 124 -18.80 -0.46 -5.10
N ILE A 125 -19.20 -1.14 -4.02
CA ILE A 125 -20.04 -0.58 -2.96
C ILE A 125 -19.20 0.34 -2.08
N ILE A 126 -17.97 -0.06 -1.75
CA ILE A 126 -17.03 0.77 -0.98
C ILE A 126 -16.77 2.11 -1.70
N ALA A 127 -16.53 2.07 -3.02
CA ALA A 127 -16.40 3.27 -3.85
C ALA A 127 -17.60 4.21 -3.75
N GLU A 128 -18.82 3.66 -3.64
CA GLU A 128 -20.05 4.44 -3.47
C GLU A 128 -20.24 4.96 -2.05
N LEU A 129 -19.86 4.19 -1.02
CA LEU A 129 -19.89 4.65 0.37
C LEU A 129 -18.96 5.85 0.59
N TYR A 130 -17.78 5.84 -0.06
CA TYR A 130 -16.82 6.95 0.02
C TYR A 130 -17.41 8.29 -0.44
N LEU A 131 -18.32 8.31 -1.43
CA LEU A 131 -19.03 9.54 -1.83
C LEU A 131 -19.84 10.17 -0.68
N GLY A 132 -20.46 9.34 0.16
CA GLY A 132 -21.24 9.83 1.30
C GLY A 132 -20.35 10.36 2.42
N LEU A 133 -19.20 9.71 2.61
CA LEU A 133 -18.26 9.98 3.71
C LEU A 133 -17.35 11.19 3.45
N LYS A 134 -17.17 11.58 2.19
CA LYS A 134 -16.46 12.80 1.77
C LYS A 134 -15.03 12.91 2.32
N PHE A 135 -14.28 11.80 2.28
CA PHE A 135 -12.87 11.78 2.68
C PHE A 135 -12.03 12.73 1.82
N ASP A 136 -11.00 13.34 2.41
CA ASP A 136 -10.30 14.47 1.79
C ASP A 136 -9.27 14.04 0.76
N VAL A 137 -8.55 12.94 1.01
CA VAL A 137 -7.53 12.45 0.09
C VAL A 137 -7.64 10.93 0.01
N MET A 138 -8.00 10.41 -1.16
CA MET A 138 -8.06 8.97 -1.43
C MET A 138 -7.22 8.69 -2.67
N MET A 139 -6.09 8.01 -2.54
CA MET A 139 -5.16 7.81 -3.65
C MET A 139 -4.65 6.36 -3.74
N GLY A 140 -4.74 5.77 -4.92
CA GLY A 140 -4.18 4.46 -5.20
C GLY A 140 -4.56 3.98 -6.60
N GLY A 141 -4.66 2.68 -6.77
CA GLY A 141 -5.26 2.10 -7.97
C GLY A 141 -6.78 1.94 -7.86
N GLY A 142 -7.33 1.05 -8.69
CA GLY A 142 -8.72 0.60 -8.60
C GLY A 142 -9.69 1.40 -9.46
N HIS A 143 -9.23 2.06 -10.52
CA HIS A 143 -10.08 2.84 -11.42
C HIS A 143 -11.32 2.07 -11.90
N LYS A 144 -11.21 0.74 -12.10
CA LYS A 144 -12.34 -0.12 -12.50
C LYS A 144 -13.52 -0.11 -11.53
N TYR A 145 -13.30 0.20 -10.25
CA TYR A 145 -14.34 0.28 -9.21
C TYR A 145 -15.02 1.65 -9.13
N PHE A 146 -14.59 2.62 -9.94
CA PHE A 146 -15.14 3.98 -9.96
C PHE A 146 -15.69 4.37 -11.34
N ALA A 147 -15.09 3.86 -12.42
CA ALA A 147 -15.40 4.27 -13.79
C ALA A 147 -16.39 3.32 -14.48
N ASP A 148 -16.36 3.27 -15.82
CA ASP A 148 -17.35 2.55 -16.64
C ASP A 148 -17.39 1.03 -16.41
N LYS A 149 -16.27 0.44 -15.95
CA LYS A 149 -16.20 -0.99 -15.60
C LYS A 149 -16.90 -1.32 -14.27
N ARG A 150 -17.27 -0.32 -13.47
CA ARG A 150 -17.85 -0.49 -12.14
C ARG A 150 -19.21 -1.16 -12.24
N LYS A 151 -19.46 -2.15 -11.38
CA LYS A 151 -20.81 -2.70 -11.23
C LYS A 151 -21.71 -1.64 -10.58
N GLY A 152 -22.75 -1.21 -11.30
CA GLY A 152 -23.63 -0.13 -10.86
C GLY A 152 -23.36 1.23 -11.52
N GLY A 153 -22.51 1.26 -12.57
CA GLY A 153 -22.31 2.41 -13.44
C GLY A 153 -21.26 3.41 -12.94
N ASN A 154 -20.84 4.28 -13.84
CA ASN A 154 -19.75 5.23 -13.63
C ASN A 154 -20.08 6.23 -12.51
N LEU A 155 -19.17 6.30 -11.54
CA LEU A 155 -19.28 7.08 -10.31
C LEU A 155 -18.47 8.38 -10.36
N LEU A 156 -17.51 8.51 -11.28
CA LEU A 156 -16.64 9.68 -11.39
C LEU A 156 -17.42 11.01 -11.59
N PRO A 157 -18.49 11.08 -12.41
CA PRO A 157 -19.31 12.29 -12.51
C PRO A 157 -19.91 12.75 -11.18
N LYS A 158 -20.23 11.80 -10.28
CA LYS A 158 -20.75 12.13 -8.94
C LYS A 158 -19.65 12.72 -8.06
N TYR A 159 -18.44 12.16 -8.10
CA TYR A 159 -17.27 12.72 -7.39
C TYR A 159 -16.97 14.16 -7.84
N LEU A 160 -16.94 14.39 -9.16
CA LEU A 160 -16.71 15.72 -9.73
C LEU A 160 -17.79 16.72 -9.30
N THR A 161 -19.06 16.30 -9.30
CA THR A 161 -20.19 17.13 -8.85
C THR A 161 -20.10 17.47 -7.35
N GLN A 162 -19.51 16.58 -6.54
CA GLN A 162 -19.21 16.84 -5.13
C GLN A 162 -17.94 17.69 -4.91
N GLY A 163 -17.29 18.15 -5.98
CA GLY A 163 -16.13 19.04 -5.93
C GLY A 163 -14.80 18.33 -5.77
N TYR A 164 -14.74 17.01 -5.96
CA TYR A 164 -13.48 16.28 -5.99
C TYR A 164 -12.64 16.66 -7.20
N GLN A 165 -11.33 16.71 -7.00
CA GLN A 165 -10.36 16.62 -8.08
C GLN A 165 -10.09 15.13 -8.31
N VAL A 166 -10.47 14.63 -9.48
CA VAL A 166 -10.11 13.28 -9.93
C VAL A 166 -8.82 13.38 -10.75
N VAL A 167 -7.80 12.63 -10.36
CA VAL A 167 -6.49 12.58 -11.05
C VAL A 167 -6.13 11.13 -11.37
N GLU A 168 -5.60 10.89 -12.55
CA GLU A 168 -5.33 9.54 -13.07
C GLU A 168 -3.86 9.35 -13.48
N SER A 169 -3.04 10.38 -13.35
CA SER A 169 -1.60 10.32 -13.61
C SER A 169 -0.77 11.03 -12.55
N ARG A 170 0.52 10.66 -12.49
CA ARG A 170 1.54 11.33 -11.68
C ARG A 170 1.58 12.84 -11.93
N ASP A 171 1.60 13.26 -13.19
CA ASP A 171 1.68 14.67 -13.56
C ASP A 171 0.45 15.47 -13.10
N GLU A 172 -0.75 14.87 -13.17
CA GLU A 172 -1.97 15.50 -12.66
C GLU A 172 -1.94 15.61 -11.13
N MET A 173 -1.50 14.55 -10.44
CA MET A 173 -1.36 14.54 -8.99
C MET A 173 -0.38 15.63 -8.51
N MET A 174 0.78 15.75 -9.17
CA MET A 174 1.80 16.74 -8.79
C MET A 174 1.38 18.19 -9.01
N ARG A 175 0.30 18.44 -9.78
CA ARG A 175 -0.27 19.79 -9.98
C ARG A 175 -1.34 20.15 -8.93
N LEU A 176 -1.71 19.23 -8.04
CA LEU A 176 -2.67 19.48 -6.99
C LEU A 176 -2.10 20.49 -5.98
N ASN A 177 -2.81 21.59 -5.77
CA ASN A 177 -2.39 22.68 -4.88
C ASN A 177 -3.56 23.27 -4.07
N SER A 178 -4.73 22.62 -4.09
CA SER A 178 -5.97 23.19 -3.56
C SER A 178 -6.50 22.40 -2.36
N ALA A 179 -7.28 23.05 -1.49
CA ALA A 179 -7.93 22.43 -0.33
C ALA A 179 -9.13 21.52 -0.68
N LYS A 180 -9.41 21.32 -1.98
CA LYS A 180 -10.49 20.46 -2.47
C LYS A 180 -10.18 18.99 -2.18
N PRO A 181 -11.21 18.14 -2.01
CA PRO A 181 -10.99 16.72 -1.83
C PRO A 181 -10.44 16.08 -3.12
N VAL A 182 -9.64 15.03 -2.99
CA VAL A 182 -8.91 14.39 -4.09
C VAL A 182 -9.25 12.90 -4.15
N LEU A 183 -9.48 12.42 -5.37
CA LEU A 183 -9.56 11.01 -5.72
C LEU A 183 -8.49 10.70 -6.78
N GLY A 184 -7.40 10.06 -6.39
CA GLY A 184 -6.33 9.62 -7.27
C GLY A 184 -6.49 8.15 -7.66
N LEU A 185 -6.57 7.85 -8.95
CA LEU A 185 -6.79 6.51 -9.51
C LEU A 185 -5.77 6.22 -10.60
N PHE A 186 -4.60 5.68 -10.20
CA PHE A 186 -3.41 5.60 -11.07
C PHE A 186 -3.25 4.27 -11.81
N ALA A 187 -4.18 3.33 -11.63
CA ALA A 187 -4.20 2.04 -12.29
C ALA A 187 -5.62 1.45 -12.32
N ASP A 188 -5.91 0.55 -13.28
CA ASP A 188 -7.21 -0.11 -13.38
C ASP A 188 -7.55 -0.96 -12.14
N ASP A 189 -6.54 -1.61 -11.56
CA ASP A 189 -6.62 -2.41 -10.34
C ASP A 189 -5.48 -2.05 -9.39
N GLY A 190 -4.57 -2.97 -9.00
CA GLY A 190 -3.35 -2.59 -8.29
C GLY A 190 -2.40 -1.77 -9.18
N MET A 191 -1.63 -0.89 -8.56
CA MET A 191 -0.52 -0.20 -9.23
C MET A 191 0.54 -1.23 -9.68
N PRO A 192 1.39 -0.90 -10.68
CA PRO A 192 2.53 -1.75 -11.03
C PRO A 192 3.40 -2.04 -9.80
N PHE A 193 4.05 -3.21 -9.76
CA PHE A 193 5.09 -3.44 -8.77
C PHE A 193 6.21 -2.44 -8.96
N GLU A 194 6.92 -2.08 -7.89
CA GLU A 194 7.93 -1.03 -7.95
C GLU A 194 9.08 -1.41 -8.89
N VAL A 195 9.48 -2.69 -8.91
CA VAL A 195 10.51 -3.18 -9.83
C VAL A 195 10.11 -2.97 -11.30
N ASP A 196 8.83 -3.20 -11.63
CA ASP A 196 8.31 -2.97 -12.98
C ASP A 196 8.26 -1.47 -13.29
N ARG A 197 7.80 -0.66 -12.33
CA ARG A 197 7.73 0.80 -12.48
C ARG A 197 9.11 1.39 -12.77
N LEU A 198 10.14 0.97 -12.05
CA LEU A 198 11.51 1.47 -12.18
C LEU A 198 12.21 1.05 -13.48
N ASN A 199 11.75 -0.02 -14.14
CA ASN A 199 12.33 -0.55 -15.37
C ASN A 199 11.51 -0.21 -16.64
N ASP A 200 10.49 0.64 -16.51
CA ASP A 200 9.69 1.13 -17.62
C ASP A 200 9.51 2.66 -17.52
N ASP A 201 10.13 3.39 -18.46
CA ASP A 201 10.09 4.87 -18.48
C ASP A 201 8.67 5.43 -18.57
N ALA A 202 7.76 4.74 -19.26
CA ALA A 202 6.37 5.18 -19.37
C ALA A 202 5.64 5.00 -18.03
N LEU A 203 5.87 3.90 -17.32
CA LEU A 203 5.34 3.69 -15.98
C LEU A 203 5.92 4.70 -14.98
N MET A 204 7.23 4.94 -14.98
CA MET A 204 7.84 5.95 -14.11
C MET A 204 7.25 7.35 -14.32
N LYS A 205 6.98 7.71 -15.58
CA LYS A 205 6.42 9.03 -15.91
C LYS A 205 4.94 9.14 -15.58
N SER A 206 4.16 8.09 -15.79
CA SER A 206 2.70 8.14 -15.67
C SER A 206 2.18 7.76 -14.29
N THR A 207 2.89 6.91 -13.54
CA THR A 207 2.45 6.36 -12.26
C THR A 207 3.28 6.92 -11.10
N PRO A 208 2.66 7.55 -10.09
CA PRO A 208 3.39 8.07 -8.93
C PRO A 208 3.94 6.94 -8.06
N SER A 209 5.04 7.19 -7.36
CA SER A 209 5.50 6.27 -6.32
C SER A 209 4.65 6.39 -5.04
N LEU A 210 4.73 5.39 -4.17
CA LEU A 210 4.07 5.46 -2.86
C LEU A 210 4.58 6.65 -2.02
N ALA A 211 5.87 6.95 -2.10
CA ALA A 211 6.46 8.09 -1.43
C ALA A 211 5.93 9.43 -1.98
N GLU A 212 5.78 9.55 -3.30
CA GLU A 212 5.18 10.75 -3.94
C GLU A 212 3.73 10.95 -3.52
N MET A 213 2.92 9.88 -3.56
CA MET A 213 1.53 9.95 -3.07
C MET A 213 1.45 10.31 -1.59
N THR A 214 2.37 9.79 -0.77
CA THR A 214 2.44 10.09 0.67
C THR A 214 2.73 11.57 0.92
N VAL A 215 3.75 12.12 0.26
CA VAL A 215 4.10 13.55 0.36
C VAL A 215 2.93 14.42 -0.09
N GLN A 216 2.33 14.11 -1.23
CA GLN A 216 1.20 14.87 -1.76
C GLN A 216 0.00 14.84 -0.79
N ALA A 217 -0.32 13.69 -0.21
CA ALA A 217 -1.40 13.58 0.76
C ALA A 217 -1.16 14.42 2.02
N ILE A 218 0.08 14.40 2.53
CA ILE A 218 0.49 15.24 3.66
C ILE A 218 0.36 16.71 3.29
N ASP A 219 0.90 17.13 2.14
CA ASP A 219 0.90 18.53 1.71
C ASP A 219 -0.52 19.09 1.52
N LEU A 220 -1.47 18.28 1.04
CA LEU A 220 -2.87 18.67 0.90
C LEU A 220 -3.62 18.81 2.24
N MET A 221 -3.09 18.27 3.34
CA MET A 221 -3.80 18.19 4.63
C MET A 221 -3.09 18.86 5.81
N LYS A 222 -1.77 19.04 5.76
CA LYS A 222 -0.93 19.45 6.91
C LYS A 222 -1.31 20.82 7.49
N ASP A 223 -1.74 21.76 6.65
CA ASP A 223 -2.06 23.13 7.08
C ASP A 223 -3.48 23.26 7.66
N HIS A 224 -4.23 22.17 7.75
CA HIS A 224 -5.58 22.21 8.32
C HIS A 224 -5.52 22.46 9.83
N LYS A 225 -6.23 23.49 10.32
CA LYS A 225 -6.20 23.95 11.73
C LYS A 225 -6.47 22.88 12.79
N ASN A 226 -7.23 21.84 12.44
CA ASN A 226 -7.56 20.73 13.35
C ASN A 226 -6.60 19.54 13.20
N GLY A 227 -5.58 19.65 12.36
CA GLY A 227 -4.70 18.56 11.95
C GLY A 227 -5.39 17.56 11.02
N PHE A 228 -4.71 16.43 10.80
CA PHE A 228 -5.17 15.39 9.88
C PHE A 228 -4.85 13.98 10.39
N VAL A 229 -5.50 12.98 9.78
CA VAL A 229 -5.17 11.56 9.95
C VAL A 229 -5.00 10.93 8.57
N LEU A 230 -3.84 10.32 8.36
CA LEU A 230 -3.48 9.68 7.10
C LEU A 230 -3.11 8.23 7.35
N GLN A 231 -3.68 7.34 6.55
CA GLN A 231 -3.26 5.96 6.42
C GLN A 231 -2.50 5.78 5.09
N VAL A 232 -1.34 5.12 5.13
CA VAL A 232 -0.49 4.83 3.96
C VAL A 232 -0.23 3.33 3.89
N GLU A 233 -0.36 2.72 2.72
CA GLU A 233 -0.20 1.28 2.53
C GLU A 233 0.81 0.94 1.43
N GLY A 234 1.78 0.09 1.77
CA GLY A 234 2.50 -0.72 0.79
C GLY A 234 1.78 -2.04 0.56
N GLY A 235 0.67 -2.01 -0.20
CA GLY A 235 -0.23 -3.18 -0.32
C GLY A 235 0.31 -4.29 -1.24
N LYS A 236 1.19 -3.93 -2.16
CA LYS A 236 1.79 -4.85 -3.13
C LYS A 236 2.86 -5.76 -2.53
N VAL A 237 3.36 -5.46 -1.32
CA VAL A 237 4.27 -6.34 -0.57
C VAL A 237 3.62 -7.71 -0.32
N ASP A 238 2.35 -7.71 0.08
CA ASP A 238 1.55 -8.93 0.28
C ASP A 238 1.36 -9.72 -1.02
N TRP A 239 1.04 -9.01 -2.12
CA TRP A 239 0.81 -9.65 -3.42
C TRP A 239 2.08 -10.32 -3.97
N ALA A 240 3.24 -9.70 -3.74
CA ALA A 240 4.53 -10.29 -4.07
C ALA A 240 4.84 -11.51 -3.17
N ALA A 241 4.55 -11.41 -1.87
CA ALA A 241 4.71 -12.53 -0.95
C ALA A 241 3.86 -13.74 -1.36
N HIS A 242 2.58 -13.54 -1.66
CA HIS A 242 1.69 -14.59 -2.19
C HIS A 242 2.23 -15.25 -3.46
N SER A 243 2.89 -14.48 -4.32
CA SER A 243 3.46 -14.95 -5.59
C SER A 243 4.87 -15.54 -5.44
N ASN A 244 5.42 -15.57 -4.22
CA ASN A 244 6.82 -15.91 -3.93
C ASN A 244 7.80 -15.15 -4.85
N ASP A 245 7.50 -13.88 -5.10
CA ASP A 245 8.24 -13.02 -6.01
C ASP A 245 9.22 -12.13 -5.24
N VAL A 246 10.49 -12.51 -5.22
CA VAL A 246 11.51 -11.78 -4.45
C VAL A 246 11.77 -10.37 -5.00
N SER A 247 11.66 -10.14 -6.32
CA SER A 247 11.86 -8.80 -6.87
C SER A 247 10.67 -7.91 -6.56
N GLY A 248 9.45 -8.38 -6.77
CA GLY A 248 8.26 -7.67 -6.32
C GLY A 248 8.34 -7.35 -4.82
N LEU A 249 8.75 -8.33 -4.00
CA LEU A 249 8.73 -8.21 -2.55
C LEU A 249 9.73 -7.18 -2.02
N ILE A 250 11.01 -7.28 -2.43
CA ILE A 250 12.05 -6.37 -1.93
C ILE A 250 11.81 -4.95 -2.43
N PHE A 251 11.50 -4.77 -3.71
CA PHE A 251 11.37 -3.43 -4.28
C PHE A 251 10.12 -2.71 -3.77
N ASP A 252 8.98 -3.39 -3.62
CA ASP A 252 7.79 -2.76 -3.01
C ASP A 252 8.00 -2.50 -1.50
N GLN A 253 8.75 -3.36 -0.79
CA GLN A 253 9.11 -3.08 0.60
C GLN A 253 10.01 -1.85 0.73
N LEU A 254 10.95 -1.65 -0.21
CA LEU A 254 11.79 -0.45 -0.28
C LEU A 254 10.98 0.80 -0.69
N ALA A 255 9.99 0.68 -1.57
CA ALA A 255 9.07 1.78 -1.89
C ALA A 255 8.26 2.22 -0.66
N PHE A 256 7.79 1.24 0.14
CA PHE A 256 7.17 1.52 1.43
C PHE A 256 8.14 2.17 2.42
N ASP A 257 9.38 1.69 2.49
CA ASP A 257 10.42 2.26 3.35
C ASP A 257 10.78 3.71 2.96
N GLU A 258 10.74 4.05 1.67
CA GLU A 258 10.87 5.45 1.23
C GLU A 258 9.70 6.30 1.76
N ALA A 259 8.47 5.81 1.67
CA ALA A 259 7.29 6.50 2.22
C ALA A 259 7.35 6.67 3.74
N VAL A 260 7.90 5.68 4.47
CA VAL A 260 8.24 5.79 5.90
C VAL A 260 9.19 6.96 6.11
N GLY A 261 10.27 7.04 5.33
CA GLY A 261 11.21 8.16 5.38
C GLY A 261 10.51 9.51 5.23
N LYS A 262 9.64 9.66 4.22
CA LYS A 262 8.89 10.92 3.99
C LYS A 262 7.97 11.28 5.15
N ALA A 263 7.28 10.30 5.73
CA ALA A 263 6.38 10.53 6.87
C ALA A 263 7.15 10.93 8.14
N ILE A 264 8.32 10.32 8.38
CA ILE A 264 9.20 10.67 9.50
C ILE A 264 9.81 12.06 9.29
N ASP A 265 10.32 12.37 8.10
CA ASP A 265 10.87 13.69 7.78
C ASP A 265 9.84 14.80 8.02
N PHE A 266 8.57 14.55 7.71
CA PHE A 266 7.48 15.46 8.03
C PHE A 266 7.25 15.55 9.55
N ALA A 267 7.14 14.42 10.23
CA ALA A 267 6.83 14.39 11.66
C ALA A 267 7.90 15.05 12.53
N GLU A 268 9.19 14.86 12.19
CA GLU A 268 10.31 15.52 12.88
C GLU A 268 10.28 17.04 12.70
N LYS A 269 9.88 17.54 11.52
CA LYS A 269 9.75 18.99 11.26
C LYS A 269 8.52 19.58 11.94
N ASP A 270 7.42 18.84 11.97
CA ASP A 270 6.15 19.28 12.56
C ASP A 270 6.18 19.27 14.10
N GLY A 271 6.88 18.31 14.71
CA GLY A 271 7.05 18.18 16.15
C GLY A 271 5.78 17.77 16.92
N ASN A 272 4.62 17.65 16.27
CA ASN A 272 3.33 17.31 16.88
C ASN A 272 2.67 16.08 16.24
N THR A 273 3.39 15.37 15.37
CA THR A 273 2.86 14.25 14.59
C THR A 273 3.26 12.90 15.19
N LEU A 274 2.26 12.07 15.53
CA LEU A 274 2.46 10.66 15.82
C LEU A 274 2.55 9.85 14.52
N VAL A 275 3.60 9.03 14.39
CA VAL A 275 3.76 8.05 13.32
C VAL A 275 3.71 6.64 13.90
N ILE A 276 2.84 5.79 13.34
CA ILE A 276 2.77 4.35 13.65
C ILE A 276 3.12 3.60 12.37
N ILE A 277 4.08 2.68 12.45
CA ILE A 277 4.52 1.84 11.33
C ILE A 277 4.31 0.40 11.73
N THR A 278 3.58 -0.37 10.92
CA THR A 278 3.22 -1.75 11.23
C THR A 278 3.04 -2.59 9.98
N THR A 279 2.76 -3.87 10.19
CA THR A 279 2.20 -4.80 9.23
C THR A 279 0.88 -5.35 9.76
N ASP A 280 0.03 -5.86 8.89
CA ASP A 280 -1.25 -6.47 9.20
C ASP A 280 -1.11 -7.97 9.49
N HIS A 281 -0.20 -8.66 8.81
CA HIS A 281 0.23 -10.04 9.06
C HIS A 281 1.56 -10.33 8.36
N GLY A 282 2.18 -11.46 8.69
CA GLY A 282 3.33 -11.95 7.93
C GLY A 282 2.89 -12.96 6.87
N ASN A 283 3.19 -12.71 5.60
CA ASN A 283 2.88 -13.60 4.49
C ASN A 283 4.13 -14.30 3.93
N SER A 284 3.97 -15.55 3.50
CA SER A 284 4.97 -16.51 2.97
C SER A 284 6.23 -16.79 3.82
N ASN A 285 6.57 -15.92 4.76
CA ASN A 285 7.74 -15.96 5.63
C ASN A 285 9.06 -16.27 4.89
N PRO A 286 9.41 -15.52 3.82
CA PRO A 286 10.64 -15.73 3.09
C PRO A 286 11.86 -15.53 3.99
N GLY A 287 12.89 -16.34 3.81
CA GLY A 287 14.06 -16.31 4.70
C GLY A 287 15.35 -16.63 3.96
N LEU A 288 16.44 -16.04 4.46
CA LEU A 288 17.78 -16.42 4.07
C LEU A 288 18.21 -17.65 4.88
N PHE A 289 18.83 -18.61 4.21
CA PHE A 289 19.38 -19.82 4.81
C PHE A 289 20.82 -20.01 4.37
N ASN A 290 21.57 -20.82 5.10
CA ASN A 290 22.97 -21.07 4.80
C ASN A 290 23.13 -21.90 3.51
N ALA A 291 23.73 -21.32 2.48
CA ALA A 291 24.22 -22.01 1.28
C ALA A 291 25.60 -21.47 0.82
N ASP A 292 26.22 -22.12 -0.16
CA ASP A 292 27.43 -21.60 -0.80
C ASP A 292 27.13 -20.29 -1.54
N ASP A 293 28.08 -19.34 -1.51
CA ASP A 293 27.99 -18.06 -2.21
C ASP A 293 26.74 -17.20 -1.85
N ASN A 294 26.17 -17.33 -0.63
CA ASN A 294 24.95 -16.61 -0.20
C ASN A 294 24.97 -15.12 -0.57
N ASN A 295 26.07 -14.44 -0.25
CA ASN A 295 26.23 -13.02 -0.50
C ASN A 295 26.14 -12.71 -2.00
N LYS A 296 26.88 -13.45 -2.84
CA LYS A 296 26.87 -13.26 -4.29
C LYS A 296 25.50 -13.57 -4.90
N LYS A 297 24.82 -14.63 -4.43
CA LYS A 297 23.47 -15.00 -4.88
C LYS A 297 22.46 -13.94 -4.51
N PHE A 298 22.51 -13.43 -3.28
CA PHE A 298 21.64 -12.36 -2.82
C PHE A 298 21.93 -11.05 -3.55
N ASP A 299 23.20 -10.72 -3.77
CA ASP A 299 23.57 -9.52 -4.52
C ASP A 299 23.13 -9.59 -5.99
N GLY A 300 22.93 -10.79 -6.54
CA GLY A 300 22.36 -11.01 -7.86
C GLY A 300 20.94 -10.45 -8.02
N LEU A 301 20.20 -10.23 -6.93
CA LEU A 301 18.85 -9.64 -6.96
C LEU A 301 18.83 -8.24 -7.59
N GLN A 302 19.95 -7.51 -7.58
CA GLN A 302 20.06 -6.21 -8.25
C GLN A 302 19.88 -6.28 -9.78
N GLN A 303 19.99 -7.47 -10.36
CA GLN A 303 19.81 -7.69 -11.80
C GLN A 303 18.35 -7.89 -12.20
N PHE A 304 17.44 -8.00 -11.22
CA PHE A 304 16.03 -8.24 -11.49
C PHE A 304 15.37 -6.96 -12.01
N LYS A 305 14.71 -7.07 -13.15
CA LYS A 305 14.07 -5.94 -13.84
C LYS A 305 12.56 -5.94 -13.78
N HIS A 306 11.97 -7.11 -13.59
CA HIS A 306 10.52 -7.26 -13.63
C HIS A 306 10.02 -8.24 -12.57
N SER A 307 8.76 -8.07 -12.20
CA SER A 307 8.02 -8.97 -11.32
C SER A 307 7.70 -10.28 -12.02
N ASN A 308 7.43 -11.33 -11.25
CA ASN A 308 6.87 -12.58 -11.75
C ASN A 308 5.52 -12.35 -12.44
N THR A 309 4.71 -11.40 -11.98
CA THR A 309 3.43 -11.06 -12.64
C THR A 309 3.68 -10.53 -14.04
N TRP A 310 4.65 -9.62 -14.21
CA TRP A 310 5.02 -9.13 -15.53
C TRP A 310 5.54 -10.26 -16.41
N LEU A 311 6.44 -11.11 -15.90
CA LEU A 311 7.01 -12.23 -16.67
C LEU A 311 5.94 -13.19 -17.16
N LEU A 312 5.04 -13.60 -16.27
CA LEU A 312 3.92 -14.49 -16.60
C LEU A 312 2.97 -13.85 -17.61
N SER A 313 2.79 -12.52 -17.59
CA SER A 313 1.97 -11.81 -18.57
C SER A 313 2.54 -11.83 -20.00
N LYS A 314 3.86 -12.08 -20.16
CA LYS A 314 4.50 -12.19 -21.47
C LYS A 314 4.38 -13.58 -22.09
N LEU A 315 4.12 -14.60 -21.25
CA LEU A 315 4.01 -15.96 -21.72
C LEU A 315 2.77 -16.13 -22.59
N ASN A 316 2.92 -16.91 -23.66
CA ASN A 316 1.80 -17.32 -24.48
C ASN A 316 2.04 -18.75 -25.01
N GLN A 317 0.99 -19.35 -25.59
CA GLN A 317 1.01 -20.76 -26.03
C GLN A 317 2.10 -21.09 -27.08
N SER A 318 2.69 -20.08 -27.74
CA SER A 318 3.76 -20.27 -28.73
C SER A 318 5.18 -20.27 -28.15
N PHE A 319 5.34 -20.02 -26.84
CA PHE A 319 6.65 -20.02 -26.20
C PHE A 319 7.21 -21.45 -26.11
N SER A 320 8.44 -21.64 -26.60
CA SER A 320 9.21 -22.85 -26.35
C SER A 320 9.88 -22.77 -24.97
N GLU A 321 10.32 -23.92 -24.44
CA GLU A 321 11.10 -23.96 -23.20
C GLU A 321 12.32 -23.03 -23.27
N GLN A 322 13.02 -23.00 -24.40
CA GLN A 322 14.16 -22.11 -24.61
C GLN A 322 13.77 -20.64 -24.47
N LYS A 323 12.66 -20.21 -25.11
CA LYS A 323 12.18 -18.82 -25.01
C LYS A 323 11.79 -18.44 -23.59
N ILE A 324 11.24 -19.38 -22.82
CA ILE A 324 10.92 -19.16 -21.40
C ILE A 324 12.21 -18.93 -20.61
N ARG A 325 13.23 -19.78 -20.81
CA ARG A 325 14.53 -19.65 -20.13
C ARG A 325 15.24 -18.34 -20.50
N GLU A 326 15.18 -17.94 -21.77
CA GLU A 326 15.73 -16.67 -22.24
C GLU A 326 15.01 -15.48 -21.59
N LEU A 327 13.67 -15.49 -21.57
CA LEU A 327 12.87 -14.45 -20.91
C LEU A 327 13.23 -14.32 -19.43
N ILE A 328 13.34 -15.44 -18.69
CA ILE A 328 13.69 -15.40 -17.26
C ILE A 328 15.11 -14.85 -17.09
N ARG A 329 16.09 -15.37 -17.85
CA ARG A 329 17.49 -14.95 -17.74
C ARG A 329 17.67 -13.46 -18.03
N GLU A 330 17.00 -12.93 -19.04
CA GLU A 330 17.07 -11.50 -19.42
C GLU A 330 16.53 -10.56 -18.33
N ASN A 331 15.64 -11.07 -17.47
CA ASN A 331 14.90 -10.27 -16.50
C ASN A 331 15.24 -10.57 -15.03
N GLN A 332 15.86 -11.70 -14.74
CA GLN A 332 16.21 -12.14 -13.38
C GLN A 332 17.68 -12.57 -13.24
N GLY A 333 18.43 -12.67 -14.34
CA GLY A 333 19.87 -12.93 -14.32
C GLY A 333 20.29 -14.41 -14.17
N PHE A 334 19.35 -15.36 -14.17
CA PHE A 334 19.65 -16.81 -14.14
C PHE A 334 18.75 -17.61 -15.10
#